data_AF-A0A0T9N369-F1
#
_entry.id   AF-A0A0T9N369-F1
#
_cell.length_a   1.000
_cell.length_b   1.000
_cell.length_c   1.000
_cell.angle_alpha   90.00
_cell.angle_beta   90.00
_cell.angle_gamma   90.00
#
_symmetry.space_group_name_H-M   'P 1'
#
loop_
_entity.id
_entity.type
_entity.pdbx_description
1 polymer ?
#
loop_
_entity_poly.entity_id
_entity_poly.type
_entity_poly.pdbx_seq_one_letter_code
_entity_poly.pdbx_strand_id
1 'polypeptide(L)'
;MFKSYSEYPFNSIIDEYPDAKALNLVTILVEKWQRALITFYAPRANSVKEHDAVGSGFLIKTDGVHKILTADHVLDHLQLNNCYFTLNNVRFPLTQSLAKRNSTRDYAEIMPTFETIMHKETFIYFTDERRDDLEPTSSMIISGYPSSKNGLHADKPDAVQHACCLLFNHFEYHKDTDDLYFHFDCRKKMVYPSMFESRSVGQSLPYLNGMSGAPVLQIMKNINTGALTLRAVGIFKEHHRKKEKLLVASTLSQFSSELIALSE
;
A
#
# COMPACT_ATOMS: atom_id res chain seq x y z
N MET A 1 16.76 15.76 10.84
CA MET A 1 16.57 15.48 12.29
C MET A 1 15.25 14.74 12.39
N PHE A 2 15.21 13.50 12.91
CA PHE A 2 13.94 12.79 13.09
C PHE A 2 13.08 13.55 14.09
N LYS A 3 11.98 14.14 13.63
CA LYS A 3 10.88 14.47 14.53
C LYS A 3 10.09 13.17 14.68
N SER A 4 10.20 12.54 15.85
CA SER A 4 9.20 11.55 16.26
C SER A 4 7.86 12.26 16.28
N TYR A 5 6.94 11.90 15.37
CA TYR A 5 5.52 12.29 15.49
C TYR A 5 4.82 11.34 16.47
N SER A 6 5.41 11.22 17.67
CA SER A 6 4.79 10.63 18.85
C SER A 6 3.53 11.39 19.30
N GLU A 7 3.24 12.54 18.68
CA GLU A 7 2.12 13.43 18.97
C GLU A 7 1.31 13.77 17.71
N TYR A 8 1.10 12.81 16.79
CA TYR A 8 0.00 12.99 15.84
C TYR A 8 -1.29 13.18 16.66
N PRO A 9 -2.06 14.28 16.46
CA PRO A 9 -3.07 14.71 17.44
C PRO A 9 -4.35 13.86 17.45
N PHE A 10 -4.31 12.71 16.78
CA PHE A 10 -5.45 11.84 16.57
C PHE A 10 -5.22 10.49 17.24
N ASN A 11 -6.28 9.97 17.87
CA ASN A 11 -6.27 8.69 18.53
C ASN A 11 -6.05 7.55 17.53
N SER A 12 -5.58 6.42 18.04
CA SER A 12 -5.45 5.23 17.22
C SER A 12 -6.79 4.49 17.13
N ILE A 13 -6.94 3.61 16.13
CA ILE A 13 -8.16 2.84 15.94
C ILE A 13 -8.46 1.93 17.13
N ILE A 14 -7.42 1.47 17.84
CA ILE A 14 -7.59 0.63 19.02
C ILE A 14 -8.09 1.42 20.24
N ASP A 15 -7.82 2.74 20.28
CA ASP A 15 -8.31 3.61 21.35
C ASP A 15 -9.75 4.05 21.08
N GLU A 16 -10.08 4.36 19.83
CA GLU A 16 -11.43 4.78 19.45
C GLU A 16 -12.42 3.60 19.35
N TYR A 17 -11.93 2.42 18.97
CA TYR A 17 -12.75 1.21 18.80
C TYR A 17 -12.09 0.04 19.55
N PRO A 18 -12.30 -0.09 20.87
CA PRO A 18 -11.67 -1.14 21.68
C PRO A 18 -11.95 -2.57 21.17
N ASP A 19 -13.11 -2.78 20.56
CA ASP A 19 -13.53 -4.08 20.00
C ASP A 19 -13.10 -4.28 18.54
N ALA A 20 -12.35 -3.34 17.93
CA ALA A 20 -12.00 -3.38 16.50
C ALA A 20 -11.39 -4.74 16.09
N LYS A 21 -10.48 -5.25 16.92
CA LYS A 21 -9.81 -6.53 16.67
C LYS A 21 -10.77 -7.72 16.77
N ALA A 22 -11.66 -7.73 17.76
CA ALA A 22 -12.64 -8.81 17.93
C ALA A 22 -13.63 -8.85 16.75
N LEU A 23 -14.00 -7.67 16.27
CA LEU A 23 -14.91 -7.49 15.12
C LEU A 23 -14.20 -7.59 13.76
N ASN A 24 -12.88 -7.70 13.74
CA ASN A 24 -12.04 -7.72 12.53
C ASN A 24 -12.31 -6.50 11.61
N LEU A 25 -12.48 -5.31 12.21
CA LEU A 25 -12.87 -4.11 11.46
C LEU A 25 -11.85 -3.73 10.41
N VAL A 26 -10.54 -3.88 10.71
CA VAL A 26 -9.47 -3.51 9.78
C VAL A 26 -9.43 -4.46 8.59
N THR A 27 -9.61 -5.75 8.83
CA THR A 27 -9.66 -6.78 7.77
C THR A 27 -10.84 -6.53 6.85
N ILE A 28 -12.05 -6.33 7.40
CA ILE A 28 -13.26 -6.04 6.61
C ILE A 28 -13.07 -4.75 5.79
N LEU A 29 -12.46 -3.73 6.41
CA LEU A 29 -12.18 -2.47 5.74
C LEU A 29 -11.22 -2.69 4.56
N VAL A 30 -10.11 -3.41 4.73
CA VAL A 30 -9.16 -3.65 3.64
C VAL A 30 -9.74 -4.55 2.54
N GLU A 31 -10.53 -5.57 2.89
CA GLU A 31 -11.22 -6.44 1.92
C GLU A 31 -12.10 -5.61 0.96
N LYS A 32 -12.82 -4.61 1.47
CA LYS A 32 -13.62 -3.68 0.65
C LYS A 32 -12.76 -2.93 -0.38
N TRP A 33 -11.53 -2.58 -0.01
CA TRP A 33 -10.62 -1.78 -0.83
C TRP A 33 -9.63 -2.62 -1.64
N GLN A 34 -9.56 -3.94 -1.44
CA GLN A 34 -8.60 -4.83 -2.09
C GLN A 34 -8.68 -4.79 -3.62
N ARG A 35 -9.85 -4.49 -4.18
CA ARG A 35 -10.07 -4.36 -5.63
C ARG A 35 -9.34 -3.16 -6.26
N ALA A 36 -8.84 -2.22 -5.46
CA ALA A 36 -7.97 -1.13 -5.92
C ALA A 36 -6.48 -1.51 -5.91
N LEU A 37 -6.10 -2.64 -5.32
CA LEU A 37 -4.71 -3.06 -5.20
C LEU A 37 -4.23 -3.80 -6.45
N ILE A 38 -2.96 -3.61 -6.76
CA ILE A 38 -2.31 -4.14 -7.95
C ILE A 38 -1.10 -4.98 -7.53
N THR A 39 -0.87 -6.07 -8.26
CA THR A 39 0.41 -6.80 -8.23
C THR A 39 1.06 -6.71 -9.59
N PHE A 40 2.36 -6.44 -9.61
CA PHE A 40 3.18 -6.39 -10.81
C PHE A 40 3.98 -7.68 -10.98
N TYR A 41 4.01 -8.18 -12.21
CA TYR A 41 4.66 -9.43 -12.58
C TYR A 41 5.71 -9.23 -13.65
N ALA A 42 6.86 -9.86 -13.44
CA ALA A 42 7.91 -9.99 -14.43
C ALA A 42 8.26 -11.46 -14.66
N PRO A 43 8.73 -11.84 -15.86
CA PRO A 43 9.20 -13.19 -16.12
C PRO A 43 10.31 -13.57 -15.14
N ARG A 44 10.23 -14.78 -14.57
CA ARG A 44 11.29 -15.29 -13.71
C ARG A 44 12.50 -15.67 -14.56
N ALA A 45 13.69 -15.28 -14.10
CA ALA A 45 14.94 -15.61 -14.78
C ALA A 45 15.06 -17.13 -15.03
N ASN A 46 15.42 -17.50 -16.26
CA ASN A 46 15.56 -18.89 -16.71
C ASN A 46 14.26 -19.72 -16.69
N SER A 47 13.08 -19.08 -16.67
CA SER A 47 11.79 -19.76 -16.78
C SER A 47 10.96 -19.22 -17.94
N VAL A 48 10.24 -20.11 -18.62
CA VAL A 48 9.24 -19.76 -19.64
C VAL A 48 7.81 -19.86 -19.13
N LYS A 49 7.62 -20.37 -17.91
CA LYS A 49 6.30 -20.62 -17.31
C LYS A 49 6.02 -19.82 -16.04
N GLU A 50 7.05 -19.25 -15.43
CA GLU A 50 6.94 -18.61 -14.12
C GLU A 50 7.10 -17.10 -14.21
N HIS A 51 6.30 -16.40 -13.41
CA HIS A 51 6.44 -14.97 -13.20
C HIS A 51 6.57 -14.69 -11.71
N ASP A 52 7.52 -13.82 -11.38
CA ASP A 52 7.71 -13.34 -10.02
C ASP A 52 6.80 -12.12 -9.81
N ALA A 53 6.14 -12.05 -8.65
CA ALA A 53 5.52 -10.82 -8.18
C ALA A 53 6.63 -9.89 -7.69
N VAL A 54 6.96 -8.88 -8.50
CA VAL A 54 8.12 -7.99 -8.30
C VAL A 54 7.78 -6.72 -7.54
N GLY A 55 6.50 -6.38 -7.45
CA GLY A 55 6.04 -5.18 -6.77
C GLY A 55 4.53 -5.15 -6.61
N SER A 56 4.08 -4.18 -5.83
CA SER A 56 2.68 -3.85 -5.59
C SER A 56 2.38 -2.44 -6.10
N GLY A 57 1.10 -2.14 -6.25
CA GLY A 57 0.62 -0.82 -6.63
C GLY A 57 -0.83 -0.64 -6.23
N PHE A 58 -1.40 0.48 -6.62
CA PHE A 58 -2.81 0.75 -6.37
C PHE A 58 -3.38 1.79 -7.32
N LEU A 59 -4.69 1.69 -7.54
CA LEU A 59 -5.48 2.69 -8.23
C LEU A 59 -5.76 3.88 -7.30
N ILE A 60 -5.46 5.08 -7.79
CA ILE A 60 -5.77 6.33 -7.10
C ILE A 60 -6.37 7.33 -8.07
N LYS A 61 -7.22 8.20 -7.55
CA LYS A 61 -7.67 9.42 -8.22
C LYS A 61 -7.16 10.62 -7.42
N THR A 62 -6.33 11.44 -8.07
CA THR A 62 -5.76 12.68 -7.50
C THR A 62 -5.99 13.79 -8.51
N ASP A 63 -6.47 14.95 -8.05
CA ASP A 63 -6.76 16.11 -8.90
C ASP A 63 -7.66 15.77 -10.10
N GLY A 64 -8.63 14.87 -9.90
CA GLY A 64 -9.53 14.40 -10.95
C GLY A 64 -8.95 13.36 -11.92
N VAL A 65 -7.65 13.07 -11.85
CA VAL A 65 -6.94 12.16 -12.78
C VAL A 65 -6.79 10.77 -12.16
N HIS A 66 -7.18 9.74 -12.90
CA HIS A 66 -7.00 8.34 -12.51
C HIS A 66 -5.59 7.88 -12.87
N LYS A 67 -4.88 7.30 -11.91
CA LYS A 67 -3.51 6.80 -12.09
C LYS A 67 -3.27 5.53 -11.29
N ILE A 68 -2.25 4.79 -11.69
CA ILE A 68 -1.67 3.69 -10.91
C ILE A 68 -0.42 4.24 -10.22
N LEU A 69 -0.31 4.05 -8.91
CA LEU A 69 0.90 4.39 -8.15
C LEU A 69 1.66 3.12 -7.76
N THR A 70 2.99 3.23 -7.77
CA THR A 70 3.93 2.21 -7.30
C THR A 70 5.25 2.85 -6.88
N ALA A 71 6.22 2.06 -6.40
CA ALA A 71 7.56 2.54 -6.09
C ALA A 71 8.39 2.68 -7.39
N ASP A 72 9.32 3.63 -7.43
CA ASP A 72 10.08 3.92 -8.66
C ASP A 72 10.91 2.71 -9.10
N HIS A 73 11.61 2.09 -8.15
CA HIS A 73 12.45 0.92 -8.42
C HIS A 73 11.67 -0.32 -8.89
N VAL A 74 10.35 -0.39 -8.68
CA VAL A 74 9.54 -1.50 -9.23
C VAL A 74 9.55 -1.45 -10.76
N LEU A 75 9.58 -0.25 -11.35
CA LEU A 75 9.63 -0.10 -12.81
C LEU A 75 10.91 -0.67 -13.44
N ASP A 76 12.00 -0.76 -12.68
CA ASP A 76 13.25 -1.33 -13.18
C ASP A 76 13.11 -2.85 -13.45
N HIS A 77 12.19 -3.52 -12.74
CA HIS A 77 11.83 -4.91 -12.99
C HIS A 77 10.85 -5.10 -14.16
N LEU A 78 10.17 -4.02 -14.58
CA LEU A 78 9.09 -4.06 -15.56
C LEU A 78 9.53 -3.67 -16.98
N GLN A 79 10.84 -3.61 -17.22
CA GLN A 79 11.41 -3.30 -18.55
C GLN A 79 11.52 -4.53 -19.46
N LEU A 80 11.16 -5.72 -18.97
CA LEU A 80 11.24 -6.96 -19.73
C LEU A 80 9.97 -7.19 -20.56
N ASN A 81 10.10 -7.91 -21.67
CA ASN A 81 8.95 -8.40 -22.43
C ASN A 81 8.09 -9.31 -21.55
N ASN A 82 6.77 -9.30 -21.78
CA ASN A 82 5.78 -10.11 -21.05
C ASN A 82 5.57 -9.72 -19.57
N CYS A 83 5.89 -8.48 -19.19
CA CYS A 83 5.42 -7.93 -17.93
C CYS A 83 3.92 -7.60 -17.98
N TYR A 84 3.24 -7.83 -16.87
CA TYR A 84 1.83 -7.48 -16.71
C TYR A 84 1.55 -7.11 -15.26
N PHE A 85 0.41 -6.51 -15.03
CA PHE A 85 -0.13 -6.36 -13.69
C PHE A 85 -1.48 -7.05 -13.59
N THR A 86 -1.85 -7.44 -12.37
CA THR A 86 -3.20 -7.92 -12.09
C THR A 86 -3.96 -6.87 -11.29
N LEU A 87 -5.20 -6.65 -11.67
CA LEU A 87 -6.14 -5.80 -10.95
C LEU A 87 -7.48 -6.52 -10.91
N ASN A 88 -8.02 -6.72 -9.70
CA ASN A 88 -9.27 -7.46 -9.50
C ASN A 88 -9.28 -8.84 -10.21
N ASN A 89 -8.16 -9.58 -10.11
CA ASN A 89 -7.91 -10.87 -10.78
C ASN A 89 -7.90 -10.84 -12.31
N VAL A 90 -7.97 -9.67 -12.94
CA VAL A 90 -7.81 -9.50 -14.40
C VAL A 90 -6.37 -9.12 -14.70
N ARG A 91 -5.77 -9.74 -15.73
CA ARG A 91 -4.40 -9.47 -16.17
C ARG A 91 -4.39 -8.38 -17.23
N PHE A 92 -3.54 -7.38 -17.05
CA PHE A 92 -3.34 -6.27 -17.96
C PHE A 92 -1.88 -6.23 -18.40
N PRO A 93 -1.58 -6.32 -19.70
CA PRO A 93 -0.22 -6.25 -20.20
C PRO A 93 0.37 -4.85 -19.95
N LEU A 94 1.63 -4.79 -19.53
CA LEU A 94 2.37 -3.54 -19.41
C LEU A 94 3.04 -3.23 -20.75
N THR A 95 2.24 -2.86 -21.75
CA THR A 95 2.74 -2.42 -23.06
C THR A 95 2.71 -0.90 -23.14
N GLN A 96 3.87 -0.28 -23.35
CA GLN A 96 3.99 1.15 -23.69
C GLN A 96 3.24 2.11 -22.75
N SER A 97 3.13 1.77 -21.45
CA SER A 97 2.49 2.64 -20.48
C SER A 97 3.36 3.85 -20.19
N LEU A 98 2.80 5.06 -20.34
CA LEU A 98 3.48 6.29 -19.93
C LEU A 98 3.64 6.28 -18.41
N ALA A 99 4.89 6.26 -17.94
CA ALA A 99 5.22 6.33 -16.53
C ALA A 99 5.98 7.61 -16.22
N LYS A 100 5.53 8.35 -15.21
CA LYS A 100 6.25 9.50 -14.64
C LYS A 100 7.00 9.02 -13.40
N ARG A 101 8.33 9.10 -13.44
CA ARG A 101 9.23 8.64 -12.37
C ARG A 101 9.61 9.80 -11.45
N ASN A 102 9.65 9.53 -10.16
CA ASN A 102 10.25 10.41 -9.16
C ASN A 102 11.26 9.60 -8.33
N SER A 103 12.48 9.48 -8.86
CA SER A 103 13.54 8.68 -8.24
C SER A 103 14.02 9.27 -6.90
N THR A 104 13.90 10.58 -6.69
CA THR A 104 14.24 11.21 -5.40
C THR A 104 13.34 10.72 -4.28
N ARG A 105 12.04 10.54 -4.57
CA ARG A 105 11.04 10.11 -3.60
C ARG A 105 10.62 8.65 -3.77
N ASP A 106 11.32 7.90 -4.62
CA ASP A 106 11.09 6.49 -4.95
C ASP A 106 9.61 6.14 -5.19
N TYR A 107 8.94 6.93 -6.04
CA TYR A 107 7.62 6.57 -6.56
C TYR A 107 7.50 6.81 -8.05
N ALA A 108 6.54 6.12 -8.66
CA ALA A 108 6.17 6.33 -10.05
C ALA A 108 4.65 6.35 -10.25
N GLU A 109 4.22 7.13 -11.23
CA GLU A 109 2.83 7.22 -11.67
C GLU A 109 2.71 6.58 -13.05
N ILE A 110 1.94 5.50 -13.16
CA ILE A 110 1.64 4.85 -14.43
C ILE A 110 0.25 5.30 -14.87
N MET A 111 0.16 5.85 -16.09
CA MET A 111 -1.12 6.23 -16.66
C MET A 111 -1.89 4.97 -17.10
N PRO A 112 -3.17 4.81 -16.71
CA PRO A 112 -3.96 3.65 -17.11
C PRO A 112 -4.09 3.60 -18.63
N THR A 113 -3.93 2.41 -19.20
CA THR A 113 -4.14 2.19 -20.64
C THR A 113 -5.63 2.36 -20.99
N PHE A 114 -5.94 2.52 -22.28
CA PHE A 114 -7.34 2.55 -22.73
C PHE A 114 -8.12 1.31 -22.27
N GLU A 115 -7.51 0.12 -22.35
CA GLU A 115 -8.07 -1.13 -21.84
C GLU A 115 -8.41 -1.04 -20.35
N THR A 116 -7.49 -0.53 -19.53
CA THR A 116 -7.74 -0.32 -18.09
C THR A 116 -8.89 0.67 -17.87
N ILE A 117 -8.95 1.74 -18.66
CA ILE A 117 -10.00 2.77 -18.58
C ILE A 117 -11.37 2.21 -19.01
N MET A 118 -11.45 1.31 -19.98
CA MET A 118 -12.72 0.69 -20.38
C MET A 118 -13.35 -0.12 -19.24
N HIS A 119 -12.55 -0.61 -18.30
CA HIS A 119 -13.04 -1.29 -17.10
C HIS A 119 -13.27 -0.37 -15.89
N LYS A 120 -13.08 0.95 -16.02
CA LYS A 120 -13.10 1.92 -14.90
C LYS A 120 -14.36 1.85 -14.03
N GLU A 121 -15.53 1.59 -14.61
CA GLU A 121 -16.81 1.55 -13.88
C GLU A 121 -16.90 0.36 -12.93
N THR A 122 -16.05 -0.64 -13.14
CA THR A 122 -15.92 -1.80 -12.27
C THR A 122 -14.83 -1.63 -11.21
N PHE A 123 -14.06 -0.56 -11.26
CA PHE A 123 -12.93 -0.32 -10.36
C PHE A 123 -13.28 0.69 -9.28
N ILE A 124 -12.60 0.51 -8.15
CA ILE A 124 -12.59 1.45 -7.05
C ILE A 124 -11.21 2.11 -6.99
N TYR A 125 -11.19 3.37 -6.59
CA TYR A 125 -9.98 4.19 -6.55
C TYR A 125 -9.83 4.74 -5.15
N PHE A 126 -8.62 4.66 -4.61
CA PHE A 126 -8.29 5.47 -3.45
C PHE A 126 -8.27 6.96 -3.82
N THR A 127 -8.40 7.81 -2.82
CA THR A 127 -8.16 9.24 -2.94
C THR A 127 -7.11 9.63 -1.91
N ASP A 128 -6.28 10.62 -2.24
CA ASP A 128 -5.41 11.31 -1.29
C ASP A 128 -6.05 12.57 -0.73
N GLU A 129 -7.27 12.92 -1.16
CA GLU A 129 -8.01 14.09 -0.69
C GLU A 129 -8.41 14.00 0.78
N ARG A 130 -8.17 15.10 1.52
CA ARG A 130 -8.79 15.32 2.83
C ARG A 130 -10.23 15.75 2.62
N ARG A 131 -11.13 15.20 3.44
CA ARG A 131 -12.55 15.54 3.43
C ARG A 131 -12.96 16.07 4.79
N ASP A 132 -13.75 17.14 4.81
CA ASP A 132 -14.19 17.79 6.04
C ASP A 132 -15.15 16.92 6.87
N ASP A 133 -15.83 15.96 6.24
CA ASP A 133 -16.72 15.01 6.90
C ASP A 133 -15.99 13.79 7.48
N LEU A 134 -14.66 13.74 7.35
CA LEU A 134 -13.81 12.64 7.83
C LEU A 134 -12.76 13.13 8.82
N GLU A 135 -12.71 12.49 9.98
CA GLU A 135 -11.69 12.65 11.00
C GLU A 135 -10.58 11.60 10.79
N PRO A 136 -9.30 11.98 10.74
CA PRO A 136 -8.21 11.01 10.65
C PRO A 136 -7.95 10.31 11.98
N THR A 137 -7.43 9.08 11.91
CA THR A 137 -6.82 8.40 13.05
C THR A 137 -5.29 8.37 12.89
N SER A 138 -4.55 8.07 13.96
CA SER A 138 -3.10 7.77 13.87
C SER A 138 -2.80 6.40 13.26
N SER A 139 -3.83 5.61 12.97
CA SER A 139 -3.68 4.25 12.47
C SER A 139 -3.55 4.18 10.96
N MET A 140 -2.50 3.49 10.53
CA MET A 140 -2.05 3.34 9.15
C MET A 140 -1.99 1.85 8.77
N ILE A 141 -2.30 1.55 7.52
CA ILE A 141 -2.25 0.21 6.96
C ILE A 141 -1.29 0.20 5.78
N ILE A 142 -0.38 -0.76 5.75
CA ILE A 142 0.36 -1.11 4.52
C ILE A 142 -0.26 -2.39 3.98
N SER A 143 -0.84 -2.34 2.77
CA SER A 143 -1.52 -3.49 2.16
C SER A 143 -1.00 -3.77 0.76
N GLY A 144 -0.39 -4.94 0.55
CA GLY A 144 0.25 -5.29 -0.71
C GLY A 144 0.48 -6.79 -0.87
N TYR A 145 1.16 -7.18 -1.93
CA TYR A 145 1.29 -8.58 -2.34
C TYR A 145 2.73 -9.08 -2.19
N PRO A 146 3.05 -9.85 -1.14
CA PRO A 146 4.37 -10.43 -0.99
C PRO A 146 4.65 -11.48 -2.06
N SER A 147 5.82 -11.39 -2.69
CA SER A 147 6.33 -12.31 -3.72
C SER A 147 6.22 -13.78 -3.33
N SER A 148 6.58 -14.10 -2.08
CA SER A 148 6.57 -15.47 -1.53
C SER A 148 5.21 -16.18 -1.56
N LYS A 149 4.11 -15.44 -1.76
CA LYS A 149 2.74 -15.98 -1.82
C LYS A 149 2.03 -15.70 -3.14
N ASN A 150 2.60 -14.86 -4.00
CA ASN A 150 1.92 -14.35 -5.18
C ASN A 150 2.64 -14.68 -6.48
N GLY A 151 3.71 -15.48 -6.50
CA GLY A 151 4.31 -15.95 -7.76
C GLY A 151 3.29 -16.72 -8.62
N LEU A 152 3.39 -16.56 -9.94
CA LEU A 152 2.50 -17.19 -10.91
C LEU A 152 3.21 -18.28 -11.70
N HIS A 153 2.45 -19.33 -12.04
CA HIS A 153 2.91 -20.43 -12.88
C HIS A 153 1.87 -20.69 -13.98
N ALA A 154 2.31 -20.89 -15.22
CA ALA A 154 1.42 -21.10 -16.37
C ALA A 154 0.44 -22.26 -16.16
N ASP A 155 0.91 -23.35 -15.57
CA ASP A 155 0.08 -24.53 -15.25
C ASP A 155 -0.86 -24.33 -14.03
N LYS A 156 -0.87 -23.14 -13.41
CA LYS A 156 -1.75 -22.76 -12.29
C LYS A 156 -2.38 -21.39 -12.57
N PRO A 157 -3.25 -21.27 -13.59
CA PRO A 157 -3.81 -19.98 -14.01
C PRO A 157 -4.70 -19.34 -12.94
N ASP A 158 -5.35 -20.15 -12.09
CA ASP A 158 -6.32 -19.73 -11.07
C ASP A 158 -5.68 -19.51 -9.69
N ALA A 159 -4.37 -19.25 -9.63
CA ALA A 159 -3.70 -18.95 -8.36
C ALA A 159 -4.32 -17.70 -7.71
N VAL A 160 -4.90 -17.88 -6.52
CA VAL A 160 -5.51 -16.79 -5.75
C VAL A 160 -4.43 -15.84 -5.25
N GLN A 161 -4.68 -14.54 -5.38
CA GLN A 161 -3.79 -13.51 -4.85
C GLN A 161 -3.94 -13.40 -3.33
N HIS A 162 -2.81 -13.38 -2.62
CA HIS A 162 -2.75 -13.28 -1.16
C HIS A 162 -2.20 -11.92 -0.75
N ALA A 163 -3.10 -10.98 -0.47
CA ALA A 163 -2.71 -9.68 0.10
C ALA A 163 -2.25 -9.84 1.55
N CYS A 164 -1.18 -9.13 1.90
CA CYS A 164 -0.70 -8.97 3.27
C CYS A 164 -1.05 -7.56 3.74
N CYS A 165 -1.69 -7.47 4.91
CA CYS A 165 -2.10 -6.22 5.52
C CYS A 165 -1.38 -6.06 6.85
N LEU A 166 -0.67 -4.96 7.05
CA LEU A 166 0.05 -4.64 8.27
C LEU A 166 -0.57 -3.39 8.90
N LEU A 167 -1.13 -3.51 10.10
CA LEU A 167 -1.63 -2.37 10.87
C LEU A 167 -0.52 -1.76 11.75
N PHE A 168 -0.41 -0.45 11.70
CA PHE A 168 0.45 0.36 12.56
C PHE A 168 -0.40 1.45 13.22
N ASN A 169 -0.32 1.57 14.54
CA ASN A 169 -1.07 2.59 15.28
C ASN A 169 -0.30 3.91 15.45
N HIS A 170 0.99 3.91 15.07
CA HIS A 170 1.87 5.06 15.16
C HIS A 170 2.86 5.05 13.99
N PHE A 171 3.36 6.23 13.64
CA PHE A 171 4.35 6.44 12.59
C PHE A 171 5.23 7.65 12.94
N GLU A 172 6.39 7.74 12.31
CA GLU A 172 7.26 8.92 12.37
C GLU A 172 7.34 9.55 10.97
N TYR A 173 7.55 10.86 10.90
CA TYR A 173 7.66 11.59 9.63
C TYR A 173 8.95 12.41 9.58
N HIS A 174 9.72 12.24 8.50
CA HIS A 174 10.98 12.94 8.27
C HIS A 174 10.82 14.02 7.20
N LYS A 175 10.72 15.28 7.64
CA LYS A 175 10.44 16.46 6.79
C LYS A 175 11.42 16.63 5.62
N ASP A 176 12.70 16.32 5.81
CA ASP A 176 13.73 16.58 4.79
C ASP A 176 13.64 15.57 3.62
N THR A 177 13.19 14.35 3.88
CA THR A 177 13.06 13.29 2.86
C THR A 177 11.61 13.03 2.44
N ASP A 178 10.67 13.61 3.18
CA ASP A 178 9.23 13.44 3.00
C ASP A 178 8.82 11.95 3.03
N ASP A 179 9.32 11.27 4.06
CA ASP A 179 9.15 9.85 4.32
C ASP A 179 8.42 9.58 5.64
N LEU A 180 7.62 8.51 5.63
CA LEU A 180 7.00 7.90 6.79
C LEU A 180 7.82 6.68 7.23
N TYR A 181 8.00 6.54 8.54
CA TYR A 181 8.70 5.42 9.16
C TYR A 181 7.77 4.68 10.12
N PHE A 182 7.79 3.35 10.04
CA PHE A 182 7.01 2.47 10.91
C PHE A 182 7.91 1.47 11.61
N HIS A 183 7.83 1.42 12.94
CA HIS A 183 8.60 0.48 13.76
C HIS A 183 8.26 -0.98 13.44
N PHE A 184 9.28 -1.77 13.08
CA PHE A 184 9.09 -3.12 12.56
C PHE A 184 10.32 -4.04 12.77
N ASP A 185 10.24 -4.98 13.71
CA ASP A 185 11.30 -5.97 13.98
C ASP A 185 10.97 -7.36 13.40
N CYS A 186 11.42 -7.62 12.17
CA CYS A 186 11.24 -8.91 11.51
C CYS A 186 12.01 -10.08 12.16
N ARG A 187 13.09 -9.83 12.90
CA ARG A 187 14.00 -10.90 13.38
C ARG A 187 13.46 -11.62 14.60
N LYS A 188 12.68 -10.92 15.41
CA LYS A 188 12.04 -11.51 16.59
C LYS A 188 10.74 -12.25 16.27
N LYS A 189 10.27 -12.27 15.00
CA LYS A 189 8.89 -12.62 14.64
C LYS A 189 7.86 -11.92 15.55
N MET A 190 8.22 -10.74 16.09
CA MET A 190 7.32 -9.97 16.94
C MET A 190 6.30 -9.29 16.03
N VAL A 191 5.36 -10.11 15.59
CA VAL A 191 4.04 -9.66 15.23
C VAL A 191 3.46 -9.04 16.51
N TYR A 192 3.31 -7.72 16.55
CA TYR A 192 2.52 -7.12 17.61
C TYR A 192 1.10 -7.70 17.51
N PRO A 193 0.47 -8.09 18.63
CA PRO A 193 -0.88 -8.66 18.59
C PRO A 193 -1.91 -7.76 17.89
N SER A 194 -1.67 -6.45 17.79
CA SER A 194 -2.52 -5.50 17.07
C SER A 194 -2.32 -5.49 15.55
N MET A 195 -1.19 -6.02 15.04
CA MET A 195 -0.81 -5.90 13.63
C MET A 195 -1.68 -6.74 12.69
N PHE A 196 -2.20 -7.87 13.19
CA PHE A 196 -3.10 -8.75 12.45
C PHE A 196 -4.33 -9.06 13.28
N GLU A 197 -5.46 -9.17 12.59
CA GLU A 197 -6.71 -9.64 13.18
C GLU A 197 -6.91 -11.13 12.83
N SER A 198 -7.84 -11.77 13.52
CA SER A 198 -8.06 -13.21 13.39
C SER A 198 -8.45 -13.63 11.96
N ARG A 199 -9.17 -12.78 11.23
CA ARG A 199 -9.64 -13.03 9.87
C ARG A 199 -8.64 -12.65 8.78
N SER A 200 -7.49 -12.07 9.12
CA SER A 200 -6.48 -11.70 8.12
C SER A 200 -5.98 -12.94 7.36
N VAL A 201 -5.79 -12.82 6.04
CA VAL A 201 -5.37 -13.91 5.12
C VAL A 201 -4.03 -14.56 5.53
N GLY A 202 -3.25 -13.89 6.38
CA GLY A 202 -2.17 -14.49 7.15
C GLY A 202 -2.02 -13.81 8.50
N GLN A 203 -1.75 -14.60 9.54
CA GLN A 203 -1.44 -14.11 10.90
C GLN A 203 0.06 -14.15 11.21
N SER A 204 0.87 -14.51 10.21
CA SER A 204 2.32 -14.58 10.30
C SER A 204 2.96 -13.66 9.29
N LEU A 205 4.04 -13.01 9.67
CA LEU A 205 4.74 -12.07 8.81
C LEU A 205 5.42 -12.77 7.62
N PRO A 206 5.07 -12.44 6.36
CA PRO A 206 5.76 -12.96 5.19
C PRO A 206 7.07 -12.20 4.95
N TYR A 207 7.90 -12.70 4.03
CA TYR A 207 8.92 -11.86 3.43
C TYR A 207 8.24 -10.75 2.62
N LEU A 208 8.57 -9.50 2.95
CA LEU A 208 7.93 -8.31 2.35
C LEU A 208 8.40 -8.00 0.91
N ASN A 209 9.33 -8.78 0.36
CA ASN A 209 9.75 -8.64 -1.05
C ASN A 209 8.51 -8.69 -1.95
N GLY A 210 8.37 -7.76 -2.90
CA GLY A 210 7.19 -7.62 -3.77
C GLY A 210 6.08 -6.72 -3.20
N MET A 211 6.15 -6.30 -1.94
CA MET A 211 5.20 -5.33 -1.38
C MET A 211 5.54 -3.87 -1.73
N SER A 212 6.77 -3.59 -2.18
CA SER A 212 7.18 -2.25 -2.62
C SER A 212 6.20 -1.69 -3.65
N GLY A 213 5.77 -0.45 -3.46
CA GLY A 213 4.70 0.23 -4.20
C GLY A 213 3.29 0.06 -3.63
N ALA A 214 3.10 -0.75 -2.58
CA ALA A 214 1.84 -0.85 -1.86
C ALA A 214 1.40 0.51 -1.28
N PRO A 215 0.09 0.80 -1.22
CA PRO A 215 -0.39 2.00 -0.55
C PRO A 215 -0.13 1.95 0.95
N VAL A 216 0.23 3.11 1.49
CA VAL A 216 0.03 3.44 2.91
C VAL A 216 -1.33 4.11 3.02
N LEU A 217 -2.22 3.50 3.80
CA LEU A 217 -3.61 3.91 3.94
C LEU A 217 -3.85 4.41 5.36
N GLN A 218 -4.32 5.64 5.50
CA GLN A 218 -4.81 6.16 6.77
C GLN A 218 -6.25 5.71 7.00
N ILE A 219 -6.54 5.19 8.19
CA ILE A 219 -7.91 4.93 8.61
C ILE A 219 -8.56 6.26 8.99
N MET A 220 -9.69 6.56 8.34
CA MET A 220 -10.48 7.76 8.56
C MET A 220 -11.86 7.36 9.08
N LYS A 221 -12.43 8.18 9.96
CA LYS A 221 -13.74 8.00 10.55
C LYS A 221 -14.69 9.08 10.06
N ASN A 222 -15.87 8.70 9.60
CA ASN A 222 -16.91 9.67 9.28
C ASN A 222 -17.48 10.28 10.55
N ILE A 223 -17.46 11.61 10.65
CA ILE A 223 -17.82 12.34 11.87
C ILE A 223 -19.29 12.12 12.25
N ASN A 224 -20.17 11.98 11.26
CA ASN A 224 -21.61 11.91 11.46
C ASN A 224 -22.12 10.47 11.72
N THR A 225 -21.46 9.46 11.14
CA THR A 225 -21.94 8.07 11.16
C THR A 225 -21.05 7.12 11.94
N GLY A 226 -19.81 7.53 12.27
CA GLY A 226 -18.80 6.66 12.85
C GLY A 226 -18.29 5.56 11.89
N ALA A 227 -18.71 5.58 10.61
CA ALA A 227 -18.26 4.61 9.63
C ALA A 227 -16.78 4.83 9.26
N LEU A 228 -16.04 3.74 9.09
CA LEU A 228 -14.62 3.78 8.73
C LEU A 228 -14.40 3.74 7.22
N THR A 229 -13.38 4.45 6.76
CA THR A 229 -12.90 4.44 5.37
C THR A 229 -11.38 4.56 5.32
N LEU A 230 -10.80 4.42 4.13
CA LEU A 230 -9.36 4.54 3.89
C LEU A 230 -9.05 5.74 3.00
N ARG A 231 -7.97 6.45 3.31
CA ARG A 231 -7.35 7.49 2.48
C ARG A 231 -5.93 7.07 2.14
N ALA A 232 -5.52 7.20 0.88
CA ALA A 232 -4.12 6.97 0.53
C ALA A 232 -3.26 8.14 0.98
N VAL A 233 -2.21 7.88 1.73
CA VAL A 233 -1.32 8.90 2.30
C VAL A 233 0.14 8.68 1.95
N GLY A 234 0.50 7.53 1.37
CA GLY A 234 1.86 7.23 1.00
C GLY A 234 2.01 5.96 0.15
N ILE A 235 3.25 5.66 -0.20
CA ILE A 235 3.65 4.52 -1.02
C ILE A 235 4.79 3.81 -0.30
N PHE A 236 4.59 2.55 0.05
CA PHE A 236 5.60 1.73 0.72
C PHE A 236 6.79 1.49 -0.21
N LYS A 237 8.01 1.78 0.26
CA LYS A 237 9.24 1.63 -0.53
C LYS A 237 9.93 0.33 -0.22
N GLU A 238 10.40 0.21 1.01
CA GLU A 238 11.27 -0.87 1.41
C GLU A 238 11.24 -1.10 2.92
N HIS A 239 11.81 -2.23 3.30
CA HIS A 239 12.13 -2.54 4.68
C HIS A 239 13.62 -2.27 4.91
N HIS A 240 13.94 -1.26 5.71
CA HIS A 240 15.32 -0.85 5.96
C HIS A 240 16.01 -1.81 6.94
N ARG A 241 16.47 -2.95 6.43
CA ARG A 241 16.89 -4.13 7.19
C ARG A 241 18.24 -3.98 7.94
N LYS A 242 19.04 -2.96 7.61
CA LYS A 242 20.46 -2.86 8.03
C LYS A 242 20.76 -1.94 9.21
N LYS A 243 19.92 -0.94 9.53
CA LYS A 243 20.25 0.01 10.63
C LYS A 243 19.18 0.19 11.70
N GLU A 244 17.87 0.23 11.38
CA GLU A 244 16.90 0.81 12.35
C GLU A 244 15.61 0.00 12.60
N LYS A 245 15.40 -1.17 11.97
CA LYS A 245 14.15 -1.97 12.16
C LYS A 245 12.89 -1.15 11.82
N LEU A 246 12.90 -0.52 10.64
CA LEU A 246 11.83 0.34 10.17
C LEU A 246 11.34 -0.10 8.79
N LEU A 247 10.03 0.01 8.56
CA LEU A 247 9.46 0.10 7.23
C LEU A 247 9.43 1.57 6.81
N VAL A 248 9.74 1.83 5.55
CA VAL A 248 9.84 3.19 5.00
C VAL A 248 8.86 3.35 3.85
N ALA A 249 8.16 4.48 3.83
CA ALA A 249 7.24 4.84 2.75
C ALA A 249 7.42 6.30 2.35
N SER A 250 7.22 6.65 1.08
CA SER A 250 7.08 8.06 0.67
C SER A 250 5.70 8.57 1.00
N THR A 251 5.60 9.82 1.39
CA THR A 251 4.33 10.50 1.63
C THR A 251 3.71 11.02 0.34
N LEU A 252 2.38 11.03 0.20
CA LEU A 252 1.72 11.78 -0.89
C LEU A 252 1.69 13.28 -0.56
N SER A 253 1.74 14.13 -1.58
CA SER A 253 1.95 15.58 -1.44
C SER A 253 0.95 16.26 -0.50
N GLN A 254 -0.34 15.87 -0.57
CA GLN A 254 -1.36 16.44 0.31
C GLN A 254 -1.11 16.10 1.78
N PHE A 255 -0.84 14.83 2.09
CA PHE A 255 -0.57 14.42 3.48
C PHE A 255 0.74 15.01 4.00
N SER A 256 1.77 15.14 3.16
CA SER A 256 3.01 15.82 3.51
C SER A 256 2.77 17.27 3.92
N SER A 257 1.97 18.02 3.15
CA SER A 257 1.62 19.41 3.46
C SER A 257 0.86 19.51 4.77
N GLU A 258 -0.04 18.57 5.06
CA GLU A 258 -0.74 18.50 6.35
C GLU A 258 0.21 18.27 7.52
N LEU A 259 1.13 17.31 7.40
CA LEU A 259 2.11 17.01 8.46
C LEU A 259 3.06 18.18 8.71
N ILE A 260 3.42 18.92 7.66
CA ILE A 260 4.22 20.14 7.77
C ILE A 260 3.43 21.23 8.49
N ALA A 261 2.17 21.48 8.10
CA ALA A 261 1.31 22.48 8.73
C ALA A 261 1.01 22.19 10.20
N LEU A 262 0.92 20.90 10.60
CA LEU A 262 0.79 20.49 12.00
C LEU A 262 2.08 20.68 12.83
N SER A 263 3.21 20.93 12.17
CA SER A 263 4.53 21.04 12.80
C SER A 263 5.04 22.47 12.95
N GLU A 264 4.27 23.43 12.43
CA GLU A 264 4.45 24.88 12.48
C GLU A 264 3.55 25.47 13.58
#